data_AF-A0A6V7QXJ5-F1
#
_entry.id   AF-A0A6V7QXJ5-F1
#
_cell.length_a   1.000
_cell.length_b   1.000
_cell.length_c   1.000
_cell.angle_alpha   90.00
_cell.angle_beta   90.00
_cell.angle_gamma   90.00
#
_symmetry.space_group_name_H-M   'P 1'
#
loop_
_entity.id
_entity.type
_entity.pdbx_description
1 polymer ?
#
loop_
_entity_poly.entity_id
_entity_poly.type
_entity_poly.pdbx_seq_one_letter_code
_entity_poly.pdbx_strand_id
1 'polypeptide(L)'
;MESSSSSHGKTVYTDYSIIGIPGDGRCLFRSVAYGARIRSGRPLPDEDLQRELADELRARVADEFVKRRAETEWFVEGDFDTYVSRSESPMYGERFTTKVLKDCFCSSRMPITVYMLDEDAGGLITIAEYGQEYGKDDPIRVLYHGFGHYDALLIPGRRVSKARLEHFK
;
A
#
# COMPACT_ATOMS: atom_id res chain seq x y z
N MET A 1 -21.34 -16.05 -1.68
CA MET A 1 -20.65 -17.30 -1.31
C MET A 1 -19.20 -17.07 -1.66
N GLU A 2 -18.36 -16.91 -0.64
CA GLU A 2 -16.96 -16.50 -0.78
C GLU A 2 -16.13 -17.73 -1.18
N SER A 3 -15.57 -17.76 -2.39
CA SER A 3 -14.69 -18.84 -2.84
C SER A 3 -13.25 -18.54 -2.46
N SER A 4 -12.97 -18.48 -1.17
CA SER A 4 -11.59 -18.50 -0.67
C SER A 4 -11.16 -19.94 -0.42
N SER A 5 -10.20 -20.42 -1.20
CA SER A 5 -9.48 -21.66 -0.91
C SER A 5 -8.26 -21.35 -0.04
N SER A 6 -7.71 -22.37 0.63
CA SER A 6 -6.45 -22.24 1.35
C SER A 6 -5.34 -22.96 0.60
N SER A 7 -4.23 -22.27 0.33
CA SER A 7 -3.00 -22.87 -0.22
C SER A 7 -1.86 -22.55 0.75
N HIS A 8 -1.14 -23.58 1.21
CA HIS A 8 0.00 -23.45 2.14
C HIS A 8 -0.29 -22.60 3.40
N GLY A 9 -1.55 -22.63 3.89
CA GLY A 9 -1.98 -21.85 5.06
C GLY A 9 -2.32 -20.38 4.77
N LYS A 10 -2.27 -19.94 3.51
CA LYS A 10 -2.70 -18.61 3.07
C LYS A 10 -4.10 -18.65 2.46
N THR A 11 -4.89 -17.61 2.72
CA THR A 11 -6.16 -17.37 2.02
C THR A 11 -5.88 -17.01 0.56
N VAL A 12 -6.53 -17.71 -0.35
CA VAL A 12 -6.49 -17.43 -1.78
C VAL A 12 -7.73 -16.63 -2.16
N TYR A 13 -7.53 -15.52 -2.86
CA TYR A 13 -8.62 -14.66 -3.36
C TYR A 13 -8.74 -14.83 -4.87
N THR A 14 -9.95 -15.18 -5.31
CA THR A 14 -10.31 -15.38 -6.72
C THR A 14 -11.31 -14.34 -7.23
N ASP A 15 -12.04 -13.70 -6.32
CA ASP A 15 -12.94 -12.57 -6.61
C ASP A 15 -12.24 -11.26 -6.25
N TYR A 16 -11.78 -10.54 -7.27
CA TYR A 16 -11.10 -9.25 -7.12
C TYR A 16 -11.22 -8.42 -8.40
N SER A 17 -10.92 -7.13 -8.28
CA SER A 17 -10.80 -6.21 -9.42
C SER A 17 -9.49 -5.44 -9.30
N ILE A 18 -8.80 -5.29 -10.43
CA ILE A 18 -7.53 -4.57 -10.52
C ILE A 18 -7.81 -3.23 -11.20
N ILE A 19 -7.27 -2.16 -10.62
CA ILE A 19 -7.22 -0.86 -11.27
C ILE A 19 -5.78 -0.65 -11.72
N GLY A 20 -5.58 -0.67 -13.04
CA GLY A 20 -4.27 -0.48 -13.65
C GLY A 20 -3.73 0.92 -13.38
N ILE A 21 -2.48 0.99 -12.94
CA ILE A 21 -1.78 2.21 -12.57
C ILE A 21 -0.65 2.47 -13.58
N PRO A 22 -0.42 3.73 -14.00
CA PRO A 22 0.69 4.04 -14.89
C PRO A 22 2.07 3.66 -14.32
N GLY A 23 2.93 3.09 -15.17
CA GLY A 23 4.31 2.72 -14.85
C GLY A 23 5.31 3.88 -14.96
N ASP A 24 5.02 5.03 -14.35
CA ASP A 24 5.83 6.26 -14.43
C ASP A 24 6.77 6.46 -13.22
N GLY A 25 7.10 5.38 -12.52
CA GLY A 25 7.86 5.40 -11.25
C GLY A 25 7.06 5.83 -10.02
N ARG A 26 5.75 6.11 -10.16
CA ARG A 26 4.84 6.44 -9.06
C ARG A 26 3.88 5.33 -8.70
N CYS A 27 3.94 4.19 -9.38
CA CYS A 27 2.92 3.13 -9.32
C CYS A 27 2.56 2.70 -7.89
N LEU A 28 3.55 2.56 -7.00
CA LEU A 28 3.32 2.26 -5.59
C LEU A 28 2.51 3.36 -4.87
N PHE A 29 2.95 4.61 -4.97
CA PHE A 29 2.29 5.74 -4.32
C PHE A 29 0.89 6.01 -4.89
N ARG A 30 0.73 5.88 -6.21
CA ARG A 30 -0.57 5.96 -6.90
C ARG A 30 -1.51 4.88 -6.40
N SER A 31 -1.04 3.62 -6.32
CA SER A 31 -1.81 2.49 -5.80
C SER A 31 -2.30 2.71 -4.37
N VAL A 32 -1.41 3.19 -3.49
CA VAL A 32 -1.75 3.50 -2.09
C VAL A 32 -2.74 4.66 -1.99
N ALA A 33 -2.49 5.76 -2.71
CA ALA A 33 -3.39 6.92 -2.73
C ALA A 33 -4.78 6.58 -3.27
N TYR A 34 -4.84 5.75 -4.32
CA TYR A 34 -6.09 5.26 -4.90
C TYR A 34 -6.87 4.42 -3.89
N GLY A 35 -6.22 3.45 -3.24
CA GLY A 35 -6.84 2.64 -2.20
C GLY A 35 -7.30 3.46 -0.98
N ALA A 36 -6.54 4.47 -0.57
CA ALA A 36 -6.94 5.38 0.49
C ALA A 36 -8.22 6.18 0.12
N ARG A 37 -8.34 6.62 -1.14
CA ARG A 37 -9.54 7.32 -1.64
C ARG A 37 -10.76 6.43 -1.61
N ILE A 38 -10.66 5.19 -2.11
CA ILE A 38 -11.75 4.20 -2.06
C ILE A 38 -12.23 4.01 -0.62
N ARG A 39 -11.31 3.72 0.29
CA ARG A 39 -11.62 3.48 1.71
C ARG A 39 -12.32 4.68 2.35
N SER A 40 -11.87 5.89 2.05
CA SER A 40 -12.46 7.12 2.57
C SER A 40 -13.81 7.50 1.94
N GLY A 41 -14.34 6.69 1.01
CA GLY A 41 -15.59 6.97 0.30
C GLY A 41 -15.52 8.21 -0.60
N ARG A 42 -14.30 8.63 -0.95
CA ARG A 42 -14.05 9.79 -1.80
C ARG A 42 -14.11 9.40 -3.28
N PRO A 43 -14.38 10.34 -4.20
CA PRO A 43 -14.37 10.07 -5.63
C PRO A 43 -13.04 9.44 -6.08
N LEU A 44 -13.13 8.51 -7.04
CA LEU A 44 -11.98 7.87 -7.64
C LEU A 44 -11.15 8.93 -8.38
N PRO A 45 -9.84 9.04 -8.10
CA PRO A 45 -9.00 10.05 -8.72
C PRO A 45 -8.72 9.69 -10.18
N ASP A 46 -8.80 10.69 -11.06
CA ASP A 46 -8.27 10.59 -12.43
C ASP A 46 -6.73 10.53 -12.42
N GLU A 47 -6.12 10.38 -13.59
CA GLU A 47 -4.67 10.18 -13.69
C GLU A 47 -3.86 11.37 -13.17
N ASP A 48 -4.32 12.60 -13.39
CA ASP A 48 -3.68 13.82 -12.92
C ASP A 48 -3.77 13.93 -11.39
N LEU A 49 -4.94 13.69 -10.80
CA LEU A 49 -5.11 13.69 -9.36
C LEU A 49 -4.35 12.54 -8.69
N GLN A 50 -4.27 11.37 -9.33
CA GLN A 50 -3.41 10.29 -8.86
C GLN A 50 -1.94 10.70 -8.82
N ARG A 51 -1.47 11.49 -9.80
CA ARG A 51 -0.09 12.00 -9.84
C ARG A 51 0.16 12.92 -8.65
N GLU A 52 -0.72 13.88 -8.44
CA GLU A 52 -0.61 14.85 -7.34
C GLU A 52 -0.64 14.16 -5.97
N LEU A 53 -1.59 13.25 -5.75
CA LEU A 53 -1.68 12.50 -4.49
C LEU A 53 -0.47 11.58 -4.26
N ALA A 54 0.08 11.00 -5.32
CA ALA A 54 1.28 10.17 -5.23
C ALA A 54 2.51 10.99 -4.85
N ASP A 55 2.69 12.17 -5.44
CA ASP A 55 3.81 13.07 -5.15
C ASP A 55 3.67 13.68 -3.74
N GLU A 56 2.45 14.02 -3.31
CA GLU A 56 2.18 14.45 -1.94
C GLU A 56 2.48 13.34 -0.92
N LEU A 57 2.02 12.11 -1.19
CA LEU A 57 2.31 10.97 -0.31
C LEU A 57 3.82 10.70 -0.23
N ARG A 58 4.53 10.79 -1.35
CA ARG A 58 5.99 10.64 -1.40
C ARG A 58 6.70 11.69 -0.55
N ALA A 59 6.31 12.97 -0.65
CA ALA A 59 6.87 14.04 0.18
C ALA A 59 6.63 13.78 1.68
N ARG A 60 5.41 13.37 2.06
CA ARG A 60 5.09 13.01 3.45
C ARG A 60 5.89 11.82 3.98
N VAL A 61 6.26 10.89 3.11
CA VAL A 61 7.12 9.76 3.47
C VAL A 61 8.55 10.25 3.69
N ALA A 62 9.09 11.07 2.80
CA ALA A 62 10.42 11.68 2.96
C ALA A 62 10.52 12.49 4.27
N ASP A 63 9.51 13.31 4.58
CA ASP A 63 9.42 14.03 5.85
C ASP A 63 9.46 13.10 7.06
N GLU A 64 8.76 11.96 6.98
CA GLU A 64 8.72 10.97 8.06
C GLU A 64 10.05 10.24 8.22
N PHE A 65 10.76 9.96 7.12
CA PHE A 65 12.13 9.45 7.15
C PHE A 65 13.03 10.38 7.95
N VAL A 66 13.03 11.68 7.63
CA VAL A 66 13.85 12.69 8.30
C VAL A 66 13.49 12.80 9.79
N LYS A 67 12.19 12.85 10.12
CA LYS A 67 11.72 12.91 11.52
C LYS A 67 12.18 11.72 12.34
N ARG A 68 12.21 10.54 11.73
CA ARG A 68 12.58 9.28 12.40
C ARG A 68 14.02 8.86 12.10
N ARG A 69 14.90 9.79 11.70
CA ARG A 69 16.29 9.48 11.30
C ARG A 69 16.99 8.52 12.26
N ALA A 70 16.87 8.72 13.58
CA ALA A 70 17.48 7.82 14.57
C ALA A 70 17.00 6.35 14.48
N GLU A 71 15.74 6.14 14.09
CA GLU A 71 15.14 4.81 13.90
C GLU A 71 15.33 4.28 12.48
N THR A 72 15.61 5.16 11.52
CA THR A 72 15.61 4.84 10.08
C THR A 72 16.99 4.79 9.45
N GLU A 73 17.96 5.53 9.95
CA GLU A 73 19.28 5.69 9.31
C GLU A 73 20.11 4.40 9.34
N TRP A 74 19.99 3.59 10.39
CA TRP A 74 20.83 2.40 10.58
C TRP A 74 20.68 1.32 9.48
N PHE A 75 19.58 1.33 8.73
CA PHE A 75 19.36 0.41 7.60
C PHE A 75 19.46 1.10 6.23
N VAL A 76 19.79 2.39 6.17
CA VAL A 76 20.01 3.10 4.91
C VAL A 76 21.40 2.76 4.39
N GLU A 77 21.47 2.15 3.21
CA GLU A 77 22.73 1.92 2.52
C GLU A 77 23.25 3.24 1.93
N GLY A 78 24.32 3.77 2.54
CA GLY A 78 24.98 5.00 2.09
C GLY A 78 24.56 6.23 2.90
N ASP A 79 24.66 7.39 2.27
CA ASP A 79 24.36 8.68 2.90
C ASP A 79 22.83 8.87 3.02
N PHE A 80 22.36 9.14 4.24
CA PHE A 80 20.94 9.28 4.55
C PHE A 80 20.28 10.43 3.78
N ASP A 81 20.92 11.59 3.73
CA ASP A 81 20.36 12.79 3.11
C ASP A 81 20.31 12.63 1.57
N THR A 82 21.28 11.91 1.01
CA THR A 82 21.30 11.48 -0.40
C THR A 82 20.20 10.46 -0.70
N TYR A 83 19.93 9.54 0.23
CA TYR A 83 18.85 8.57 0.10
C TYR A 83 17.47 9.24 0.14
N VAL A 84 17.25 10.16 1.09
CA VAL A 84 16.00 10.92 1.21
C VAL A 84 15.77 11.78 -0.03
N SER A 85 16.75 12.56 -0.46
CA SER A 85 16.63 13.40 -1.67
C SER A 85 16.38 12.57 -2.93
N ARG A 86 16.94 11.37 -3.04
CA ARG A 86 16.61 10.44 -4.14
C ARG A 86 15.20 9.87 -4.05
N SER A 87 14.68 9.63 -2.84
CA SER A 87 13.33 9.10 -2.64
C SER A 87 12.23 10.07 -3.08
N GLU A 88 12.53 11.37 -3.10
CA GLU A 88 11.67 12.43 -3.63
C GLU A 88 11.62 12.44 -5.18
N SER A 89 12.60 11.81 -5.84
CA SER A 89 12.63 11.72 -7.30
C SER A 89 11.66 10.66 -7.84
N PRO A 90 10.78 10.99 -8.80
CA PRO A 90 9.86 10.03 -9.40
C PRO A 90 10.56 8.88 -10.14
N MET A 91 11.75 9.13 -10.69
CA MET A 91 12.49 8.15 -11.51
C MET A 91 13.16 7.05 -10.70
N TYR A 92 13.19 7.16 -9.37
CA TYR A 92 13.91 6.21 -8.49
C TYR A 92 12.96 5.19 -7.81
N GLY A 93 11.68 5.15 -8.22
CA GLY A 93 10.65 4.31 -7.61
C GLY A 93 10.89 2.79 -7.65
N GLU A 94 11.82 2.29 -8.46
CA GLU A 94 12.03 0.84 -8.66
C GLU A 94 12.83 0.15 -7.55
N ARG A 95 13.61 0.86 -6.72
CA ARG A 95 14.47 0.22 -5.70
C ARG A 95 13.92 0.29 -4.27
N PHE A 96 12.65 0.66 -4.13
CA PHE A 96 12.05 1.08 -2.88
C PHE A 96 10.67 0.46 -2.69
N THR A 97 10.62 -0.82 -2.34
CA THR A 97 9.34 -1.54 -2.28
C THR A 97 8.91 -1.77 -0.84
N THR A 98 9.57 -2.63 -0.07
CA THR A 98 9.18 -2.94 1.32
C THR A 98 9.39 -1.78 2.29
N LYS A 99 10.48 -1.05 2.12
CA LYS A 99 10.92 0.02 3.02
C LYS A 99 10.07 1.28 2.91
N VAL A 100 9.79 1.70 1.67
CA VAL A 100 8.84 2.79 1.39
C VAL A 100 7.41 2.38 1.72
N LEU A 101 7.01 1.12 1.49
CA LEU A 101 5.71 0.64 1.95
C LEU A 101 5.52 0.79 3.46
N LYS A 102 6.53 0.44 4.26
CA LYS A 102 6.50 0.60 5.73
C LYS A 102 6.41 2.07 6.15
N ASP A 103 6.97 3.01 5.39
CA ASP A 103 6.94 4.41 5.78
C ASP A 103 5.73 5.17 5.19
N CYS A 104 5.27 4.81 3.98
CA CYS A 104 3.92 5.10 3.49
C CYS A 104 2.87 4.69 4.52
N PHE A 105 3.09 3.54 5.17
CA PHE A 105 2.27 3.05 6.27
C PHE A 105 2.30 4.02 7.48
N CYS A 106 3.49 4.40 7.96
CA CYS A 106 3.61 5.36 9.08
C CYS A 106 2.92 6.69 8.78
N SER A 107 3.11 7.22 7.57
CA SER A 107 2.54 8.51 7.15
C SER A 107 1.04 8.46 6.88
N SER A 108 0.50 7.33 6.41
CA SER A 108 -0.94 7.15 6.18
C SER A 108 -1.71 6.73 7.43
N ARG A 109 -1.04 6.16 8.44
CA ARG A 109 -1.64 5.54 9.63
C ARG A 109 -2.73 4.51 9.30
N MET A 110 -2.56 3.78 8.20
CA MET A 110 -3.53 2.81 7.71
C MET A 110 -2.86 1.48 7.37
N PRO A 111 -3.45 0.33 7.73
CA PRO A 111 -2.89 -0.97 7.34
C PRO A 111 -2.87 -1.11 5.81
N ILE A 112 -1.78 -1.66 5.29
CA ILE A 112 -1.59 -1.95 3.86
C ILE A 112 -1.32 -3.45 3.71
N THR A 113 -2.04 -4.10 2.80
CA THR A 113 -1.82 -5.50 2.44
C THR A 113 -1.37 -5.60 1.00
N VAL A 114 -0.25 -6.29 0.78
CA VAL A 114 0.31 -6.53 -0.55
C VAL A 114 -0.05 -7.94 -0.98
N TYR A 115 -0.67 -8.03 -2.15
CA TYR A 115 -1.04 -9.27 -2.80
C TYR A 115 -0.14 -9.54 -4.00
N MET A 116 -0.01 -10.81 -4.35
CA MET A 116 0.62 -11.28 -5.58
C MET A 116 -0.23 -12.40 -6.16
N LEU A 117 -0.29 -12.48 -7.49
CA LEU A 117 -0.88 -13.64 -8.16
C LEU A 117 0.05 -14.84 -7.98
N ASP A 118 -0.49 -15.92 -7.44
CA ASP A 118 0.18 -17.20 -7.30
C ASP A 118 -0.55 -18.21 -8.19
N GLU A 119 0.15 -18.64 -9.25
CA GLU A 119 -0.38 -19.57 -10.25
C GLU A 119 -0.63 -20.96 -9.65
N ASP A 120 0.21 -21.40 -8.71
CA ASP A 120 0.07 -22.70 -8.03
C ASP A 120 -1.14 -22.68 -7.07
N ALA A 121 -1.40 -21.54 -6.44
CA ALA A 121 -2.57 -21.32 -5.60
C ALA A 121 -3.85 -21.07 -6.41
N GLY A 122 -3.74 -20.70 -7.70
CA GLY A 122 -4.86 -20.37 -8.57
C GLY A 122 -5.55 -19.04 -8.23
N GLY A 123 -4.83 -18.09 -7.61
CA GLY A 123 -5.40 -16.80 -7.23
C GLY A 123 -4.43 -15.88 -6.48
N LEU A 124 -4.94 -14.79 -5.92
CA LEU A 124 -4.11 -13.85 -5.18
C LEU A 124 -3.83 -14.36 -3.77
N ILE A 125 -2.56 -14.29 -3.36
CA ILE A 125 -2.12 -14.55 -1.99
C ILE A 125 -1.55 -13.29 -1.36
N THR A 126 -1.65 -13.19 -0.04
CA THR A 126 -0.94 -12.17 0.72
C THR A 126 0.55 -12.48 0.77
N ILE A 127 1.39 -11.53 0.39
CA ILE A 127 2.85 -11.64 0.47
C ILE A 127 3.45 -10.75 1.57
N ALA A 128 2.75 -9.68 1.96
CA ALA A 128 3.16 -8.82 3.05
C ALA A 128 1.97 -8.07 3.65
N GLU A 129 2.03 -7.86 4.96
CA GLU A 129 1.09 -7.02 5.69
C GLU A 129 1.90 -5.99 6.48
N TYR A 130 1.56 -4.73 6.29
CA TYR A 130 2.15 -3.63 7.03
C TYR A 130 1.05 -3.00 7.86
N GLY A 131 1.41 -2.65 9.09
CA GLY A 131 0.60 -1.70 9.81
C GLY A 131 -0.57 -2.17 10.61
N GLN A 132 -0.50 -3.43 11.02
CA GLN A 132 -1.53 -4.06 11.81
C GLN A 132 -1.70 -3.41 13.19
N GLU A 133 -0.71 -2.63 13.65
CA GLU A 133 -0.78 -1.82 14.87
C GLU A 133 -1.76 -0.63 14.78
N TYR A 134 -2.11 -0.16 13.57
CA TYR A 134 -3.12 0.90 13.38
C TYR A 134 -4.52 0.35 13.06
N GLY A 135 -4.69 -0.97 13.08
CA GLY A 135 -5.94 -1.65 12.82
C GLY A 135 -5.77 -2.80 11.84
N LYS A 136 -6.71 -3.75 11.87
CA LYS A 136 -6.76 -4.90 10.93
C LYS A 136 -7.92 -4.80 9.94
N ASP A 137 -8.77 -3.81 10.15
CA ASP A 137 -10.02 -3.63 9.42
C ASP A 137 -9.78 -2.74 8.20
N ASP A 138 -10.34 -3.18 7.08
CA ASP A 138 -10.28 -2.53 5.78
C ASP A 138 -8.90 -1.95 5.40
N PRO A 139 -7.88 -2.82 5.19
CA PRO A 139 -6.58 -2.37 4.72
C PRO A 139 -6.65 -1.77 3.32
N ILE A 140 -5.73 -0.85 3.03
CA ILE A 140 -5.41 -0.48 1.66
C ILE A 140 -4.79 -1.71 1.00
N ARG A 141 -5.30 -2.12 -0.16
CA ARG A 141 -4.86 -3.33 -0.84
C ARG A 141 -4.16 -2.93 -2.13
N VAL A 142 -2.97 -3.48 -2.34
CA VAL A 142 -2.17 -3.26 -3.55
C VAL A 142 -1.76 -4.61 -4.13
N LEU A 143 -1.71 -4.70 -5.45
CA LEU A 143 -1.28 -5.88 -6.18
C LEU A 143 0.14 -5.65 -6.71
N TYR A 144 1.05 -6.56 -6.38
CA TYR A 144 2.40 -6.57 -6.91
C TYR A 144 2.48 -7.52 -8.11
N HIS A 145 2.77 -6.96 -9.28
CA HIS A 145 2.85 -7.70 -10.56
C HIS A 145 4.22 -8.31 -10.84
N GLY A 146 5.21 -8.04 -9.98
CA GLY A 146 6.61 -8.32 -10.28
C GLY A 146 7.31 -7.11 -10.90
N PHE A 147 8.64 -7.17 -11.00
CA PHE A 147 9.49 -6.12 -11.60
C PHE A 147 9.26 -4.70 -11.05
N GLY A 148 8.89 -4.58 -9.77
CA GLY A 148 8.69 -3.28 -9.13
C GLY A 148 7.35 -2.59 -9.43
N HIS A 149 6.43 -3.22 -10.15
CA HIS A 149 5.14 -2.62 -10.51
C HIS A 149 4.02 -2.94 -9.51
N TYR A 150 3.20 -1.92 -9.21
CA TYR A 150 2.07 -2.02 -8.29
C TYR A 150 0.80 -1.44 -8.91
N ASP A 151 -0.29 -2.18 -8.74
CA ASP A 151 -1.65 -1.76 -9.06
C ASP A 151 -2.52 -1.64 -7.81
N ALA A 152 -3.60 -0.86 -7.92
CA ALA A 152 -4.60 -0.79 -6.86
C ALA A 152 -5.51 -2.01 -6.92
N LEU A 153 -5.75 -2.63 -5.77
CA LEU A 153 -6.53 -3.87 -5.67
C LEU A 153 -7.84 -3.64 -4.92
N LEU A 154 -8.92 -4.17 -5.49
CA LEU A 154 -10.24 -4.21 -4.88
C LEU A 154 -10.62 -5.66 -4.64
N ILE A 155 -10.87 -6.02 -3.38
CA ILE A 155 -11.41 -7.33 -3.02
C ILE A 155 -12.81 -7.08 -2.42
N PRO A 156 -13.90 -7.53 -3.09
CA PRO A 156 -15.24 -7.42 -2.55
C PRO A 156 -15.34 -8.12 -1.18
N GLY A 157 -16.05 -7.52 -0.22
CA GLY A 157 -16.53 -8.26 0.96
C GLY A 157 -15.85 -7.99 2.31
N ARG A 158 -14.71 -7.30 2.42
CA ARG A 158 -14.16 -6.95 3.75
C ARG A 158 -14.73 -5.63 4.31
N ARG A 159 -16.03 -5.61 4.63
CA ARG A 159 -16.53 -4.75 5.73
C ARG A 159 -16.36 -5.53 7.02
N VAL A 160 -15.18 -5.48 7.64
CA VAL A 160 -15.05 -6.03 9.00
C VAL A 160 -15.81 -5.09 9.93
N SER A 161 -16.94 -5.61 10.42
CA SER A 161 -17.85 -5.12 11.47
C SER A 161 -17.89 -3.62 11.78
N LYS A 162 -19.09 -3.03 11.66
CA LYS A 162 -19.54 -1.86 12.42
C LYS A 162 -18.91 -1.89 13.82
N ALA A 163 -18.00 -0.96 14.09
CA ALA A 163 -17.57 -0.68 15.46
C ALA A 163 -18.83 -0.46 16.30
N ARG A 164 -18.95 -1.29 17.33
CA ARG A 164 -20.02 -1.31 18.32
C ARG A 164 -20.23 0.11 18.86
N LEU A 165 -21.42 0.66 18.66
CA LEU A 165 -21.87 1.85 19.39
C LEU A 165 -21.91 1.48 20.87
N GLU A 166 -20.89 1.87 21.63
CA GLU A 166 -21.02 1.99 23.08
C GLU A 166 -21.54 3.41 23.35
N HIS A 167 -22.84 3.50 23.61
CA HIS A 167 -23.44 4.68 24.23
C HIS A 167 -22.87 4.79 25.65
N PHE A 168 -22.10 5.84 25.92
CA PHE A 168 -21.90 6.27 27.31
C PHE A 168 -23.12 7.11 27.71
N LYS A 169 -23.82 6.62 28.75
CA LYS A 169 -24.85 7.34 29.49
C LYS A 169 -24.25 8.49 30.29
#